data_AF-A0A336NA03-F1
#
_entry.id   AF-A0A336NA03-F1
#
_cell.length_a   1.000
_cell.length_b   1.000
_cell.length_c   1.000
_cell.angle_alpha   90.00
_cell.angle_beta   90.00
_cell.angle_gamma   90.00
#
_symmetry.space_group_name_H-M   'P 1'
#
loop_
_entity.id
_entity.type
_entity.pdbx_description
1 polymer ?
#
loop_
_entity_poly.entity_id
_entity_poly.type
_entity_poly.pdbx_seq_one_letter_code
_entity_poly.pdbx_strand_id
1 'polypeptide(L)'
;MPYELQTTNRYNKHHLVPFGEYVPLESLLRPLGSVFNLPMSAFQSGDFIQKPLSAKNLNFTAAICYEIILGAQLQKTLWPIPILS
;
A
#
# COMPACT_ATOMS: atom_id res chain seq x y z
N MET A 1 12.52 20.53 -5.90
CA MET A 1 11.50 20.65 -4.85
C MET A 1 11.89 19.70 -3.72
N PRO A 2 11.96 20.16 -2.47
CA PRO A 2 12.18 19.28 -1.33
C PRO A 2 11.01 18.31 -1.17
N TYR A 3 11.28 17.14 -0.58
CA TYR A 3 10.26 16.14 -0.30
C TYR A 3 9.30 16.64 0.77
N GLU A 4 8.00 16.59 0.50
CA GLU A 4 6.94 17.00 1.43
C GLU A 4 6.12 15.78 1.89
N LEU A 5 6.04 15.57 3.19
CA LEU A 5 5.29 14.46 3.80
C LEU A 5 3.78 14.57 3.60
N GLN A 6 3.24 15.77 3.33
CA GLN A 6 1.80 16.02 3.22
C GLN A 6 1.32 16.28 1.78
N THR A 7 1.91 15.59 0.80
CA THR A 7 1.42 15.65 -0.59
C THR A 7 0.22 14.72 -0.82
N THR A 8 -0.73 15.17 -1.64
CA THR A 8 -1.85 14.33 -2.14
C THR A 8 -1.41 13.37 -3.25
N ASN A 9 -0.25 13.62 -3.86
CA ASN A 9 0.36 12.78 -4.89
C ASN A 9 1.19 11.66 -4.23
N ARG A 10 0.50 10.74 -3.57
CA ARG A 10 1.10 9.60 -2.86
C ARG A 10 0.30 8.33 -3.07
N TYR A 11 0.97 7.20 -2.90
CA TYR A 11 0.37 5.88 -2.90
C TYR A 11 0.72 5.18 -1.59
N ASN A 12 -0.29 4.70 -0.88
CA ASN A 12 -0.15 3.92 0.34
C ASN A 12 -0.42 2.45 0.02
N LYS A 13 0.43 1.55 0.51
CA LYS A 13 0.26 0.10 0.28
C LYS A 13 -1.09 -0.37 0.83
N HIS A 14 -1.89 -1.05 0.02
CA HIS A 14 -3.18 -1.61 0.40
C HIS A 14 -3.02 -3.04 0.94
N HIS A 15 -2.33 -3.91 0.20
CA HIS A 15 -2.15 -5.31 0.55
C HIS A 15 -0.89 -5.50 1.39
N LEU A 16 -1.08 -5.51 2.70
CA LEU A 16 -0.01 -5.76 3.65
C LEU A 16 0.32 -7.26 3.69
N VAL A 17 1.59 -7.60 3.91
CA VAL A 17 2.04 -9.00 4.01
C VAL A 17 1.89 -9.50 5.45
N PRO A 18 1.22 -10.64 5.69
CA PRO A 18 1.08 -11.20 7.02
C PRO A 18 2.44 -11.59 7.60
N PHE A 19 2.63 -11.38 8.91
CA PHE A 19 3.86 -11.66 9.67
C PHE A 19 5.09 -10.79 9.33
N GLY A 20 5.02 -9.96 8.29
CA GLY A 20 6.06 -8.97 7.94
C GLY A 20 5.63 -7.52 8.17
N GLU A 21 4.37 -7.19 7.88
CA GLU A 21 3.83 -5.81 7.97
C GLU A 21 2.59 -5.69 8.89
N TYR A 22 1.92 -6.80 9.21
CA TYR A 22 0.88 -6.87 10.25
C TYR A 22 0.84 -8.26 10.89
N VAL A 23 0.38 -8.32 12.15
CA VAL A 23 0.25 -9.57 12.91
C VAL A 23 -1.24 -9.94 13.03
N PRO A 24 -1.71 -11.00 12.35
CA PRO A 24 -3.08 -11.47 12.56
C PRO A 24 -3.22 -12.04 13.98
N LEU A 25 -4.31 -11.70 14.69
CA LEU A 25 -4.61 -12.22 16.04
C LEU A 25 -3.57 -11.82 17.13
N GLU A 26 -3.13 -10.56 17.12
CA GLU A 26 -2.17 -10.01 18.09
C GLU A 26 -2.51 -10.34 19.57
N SER A 27 -3.79 -10.32 19.93
CA SER A 27 -4.27 -10.62 21.28
C SER A 27 -4.03 -12.06 21.73
N LEU A 28 -4.01 -13.03 20.80
CA LEU A 28 -3.73 -14.45 21.10
C LEU A 28 -2.22 -14.75 21.02
N LEU A 29 -1.48 -14.01 20.19
CA LEU A 29 -0.04 -14.20 19.96
C LEU A 29 0.87 -13.37 20.89
N ARG A 30 0.33 -12.39 21.61
CA ARG A 30 1.03 -11.62 22.66
C ARG A 30 1.87 -12.46 23.64
N PRO A 31 1.39 -13.58 24.20
CA PRO A 31 2.20 -14.43 25.08
C PRO A 31 3.33 -15.18 24.34
N LEU A 32 3.26 -15.35 23.01
CA LEU A 32 4.33 -15.91 22.17
C LEU A 32 5.29 -14.82 21.61
N GLY A 33 4.84 -13.56 21.62
CA GLY A 33 5.60 -12.39 21.17
C GLY A 33 6.78 -11.98 22.05
N SER A 34 6.94 -12.55 23.25
CA SER A 34 8.20 -12.39 24.00
C SER A 34 9.33 -13.25 23.44
N VAL A 35 9.01 -14.26 22.62
CA VAL A 35 9.97 -15.16 21.94
C VAL A 35 10.23 -14.69 20.50
N PHE A 36 9.23 -14.13 19.85
CA PHE A 36 9.36 -13.50 18.54
C PHE A 36 9.50 -11.99 18.71
N ASN A 37 10.70 -11.46 18.46
CA ASN A 37 11.03 -10.03 18.37
C ASN A 37 10.23 -9.34 17.24
N LEU A 38 8.90 -9.37 17.30
CA LEU A 38 8.01 -8.83 16.28
C LEU A 38 8.12 -7.31 16.37
N PRO A 39 8.71 -6.64 15.38
CA PRO A 39 8.76 -5.19 15.39
C PRO A 39 7.33 -4.69 15.37
N MET A 40 7.01 -3.77 16.29
CA MET A 40 5.73 -3.09 16.40
C MET A 40 5.56 -2.09 15.23
N SER A 41 5.65 -2.58 13.99
CA SER A 41 5.40 -1.79 12.79
C SER A 41 4.04 -2.16 12.26
N ALA A 42 3.00 -1.67 12.93
CA ALA A 42 1.63 -1.77 12.45
C ALA A 42 1.44 -0.79 11.29
N PHE A 43 1.82 -1.21 10.08
CA PHE A 43 1.49 -0.45 8.88
C PHE A 43 -0.03 -0.41 8.73
N GLN A 44 -0.57 0.75 8.35
CA GLN A 44 -1.98 0.91 8.05
C GLN A 44 -2.19 0.67 6.55
N SER A 45 -3.17 -0.16 6.21
CA SER A 45 -3.57 -0.36 4.82
C SER A 45 -4.11 0.95 4.24
N GLY A 46 -3.61 1.34 3.07
CA GLY A 46 -4.21 2.39 2.26
C GLY A 46 -5.55 1.97 1.64
N ASP A 47 -6.20 2.89 0.93
CA ASP A 47 -7.46 2.61 0.22
C ASP A 47 -7.29 1.57 -0.90
N PHE A 48 -8.34 0.80 -1.19
CA PHE A 48 -8.34 -0.22 -2.24
C PHE A 48 -8.20 0.38 -3.66
N ILE A 49 -8.75 1.58 -3.88
CA ILE A 49 -8.59 2.35 -5.12
C ILE A 49 -7.97 3.69 -4.73
N GLN A 50 -6.82 4.00 -5.29
CA GLN A 50 -6.10 5.26 -5.03
C GLN A 50 -5.89 6.03 -6.33
N LYS A 51 -5.73 7.36 -6.20
CA LYS A 51 -5.48 8.23 -7.35
C LYS A 51 -4.12 7.90 -7.97
N PRO A 52 -4.00 7.92 -9.30
CA PRO A 52 -2.71 7.79 -9.97
C PRO A 52 -1.73 8.88 -9.51
N LEU A 53 -0.47 8.50 -9.42
CA LEU A 53 0.62 9.43 -9.17
C LEU A 53 0.85 10.29 -10.41
N SER A 54 0.93 11.61 -10.26
CA SER A 54 1.17 12.52 -11.38
C SER A 54 2.63 12.98 -11.41
N ALA A 55 3.34 12.76 -12.51
CA ALA A 55 4.68 13.30 -12.70
C ALA A 55 4.90 13.73 -14.15
N LYS A 56 5.35 14.97 -14.37
CA LYS A 56 5.61 15.54 -15.72
C LYS A 56 4.45 15.30 -16.71
N ASN A 57 3.21 15.58 -16.28
CA ASN A 57 1.97 15.38 -17.06
C ASN A 57 1.66 13.93 -17.44
N LEU A 58 2.34 12.96 -16.84
CA LEU A 58 2.05 11.55 -16.95
C LEU A 58 1.38 11.05 -15.67
N ASN A 59 0.45 10.12 -15.82
CA ASN A 59 -0.24 9.45 -14.72
C ASN A 59 0.31 8.03 -14.56
N PHE A 60 0.76 7.70 -13.36
CA PHE A 60 1.33 6.40 -13.01
C PHE A 60 0.44 5.71 -11.99
N THR A 61 0.09 4.45 -12.23
CA THR A 61 -0.54 3.61 -11.22
C THR A 61 0.54 2.84 -10.48
N ALA A 62 0.62 3.03 -9.16
CA ALA A 62 1.58 2.33 -8.33
C ALA A 62 0.98 1.03 -7.76
N ALA A 63 1.83 0.01 -7.64
CA ALA A 63 1.58 -1.23 -6.91
C ALA A 63 2.89 -1.64 -6.24
N ILE A 64 2.90 -1.86 -4.93
CA ILE A 64 4.11 -2.10 -4.14
C ILE A 64 4.31 -3.60 -3.90
N CYS A 65 5.49 -4.10 -4.28
CA CYS A 65 5.95 -5.47 -4.05
C CYS A 65 4.95 -6.54 -4.55
N TYR A 66 4.19 -7.14 -3.63
CA TYR A 66 3.27 -8.23 -3.92
C TYR A 66 1.99 -7.76 -4.63
N GLU A 67 1.65 -6.47 -4.57
CA GLU A 67 0.43 -5.95 -5.19
C GLU A 67 0.42 -6.08 -6.72
N ILE A 68 1.60 -6.20 -7.34
CA ILE A 68 1.72 -6.34 -8.80
C ILE A 68 1.08 -7.63 -9.33
N ILE A 69 0.99 -8.68 -8.50
CA ILE A 69 0.36 -9.94 -8.90
C ILE A 69 -1.17 -9.87 -8.81
N LEU A 70 -1.75 -8.85 -8.16
CA LEU A 70 -3.18 -8.66 -7.96
C LEU A 70 -3.80 -7.92 -9.15
N GLY A 71 -3.84 -8.56 -10.32
CA GLY A 71 -4.28 -7.94 -11.58
C GLY A 71 -5.67 -7.28 -11.52
N ALA A 72 -6.63 -7.85 -10.79
CA ALA A 72 -7.97 -7.28 -10.63
C ALA A 72 -7.97 -5.96 -9.84
N GLN A 73 -7.09 -5.81 -8.85
CA GLN A 73 -6.94 -4.57 -8.08
C GLN A 73 -6.26 -3.50 -8.94
N LEU A 74 -5.23 -3.89 -9.70
CA LEU A 74 -4.52 -3.00 -10.62
C LEU A 74 -5.44 -2.48 -11.73
N GLN A 75 -6.27 -3.34 -12.32
CA GLN A 75 -7.23 -2.96 -13.36
C GLN A 75 -8.23 -1.91 -12.86
N LYS A 76 -8.77 -2.08 -11.65
CA LYS A 76 -9.70 -1.12 -11.04
C LYS A 76 -9.06 0.22 -10.72
N THR A 77 -7.77 0.24 -10.42
CA THR A 77 -7.00 1.46 -10.16
C THR A 77 -6.58 2.16 -11.46
N LEU A 78 -6.37 1.41 -12.54
CA LEU A 78 -6.05 1.93 -13.88
C LEU A 78 -7.26 2.53 -14.60
N TRP A 79 -8.43 1.89 -14.51
CA TRP A 79 -9.64 2.30 -15.24
C TRP A 79 -10.13 3.74 -14.99
N PRO A 80 -9.96 4.40 -13.82
CA PRO A 80 -10.29 5.81 -13.67
C PRO A 80 -9.38 6.77 -14.46
N ILE A 81 -8.30 6.28 -15.11
CA ILE A 81 -7.47 7.10 -15.99
C ILE A 81 -8.18 7.17 -17.36
N PRO A 82 -8.62 8.36 -17.82
CA PRO A 82 -9.12 8.50 -19.17
C PRO A 82 -8.00 8.10 -20.14
N ILE A 83 -8.22 7.01 -20.85
CA ILE A 83 -7.29 6.48 -21.84
C ILE A 83 -7.35 7.46 -23.02
N LEU A 84 -6.38 8.39 -23.10
CA LEU A 84 -6.15 9.35 -24.18
C LEU A 84 -7.24 10.41 -24.39
N SER A 85 -6.94 11.67 -24.02
CA SER A 85 -7.38 12.87 -24.77
C SER A 85 -6.20 13.48 -25.49
#